data_AF-A0ABD4UFR3-F1
#
_entry.id   AF-A0ABD4UFR3-F1
#
_cell.length_a   1.000
_cell.length_b   1.000
_cell.length_c   1.000
_cell.angle_alpha   90.00
_cell.angle_beta   90.00
_cell.angle_gamma   90.00
#
_symmetry.space_group_name_H-M   'P 1'
#
loop_
_entity.id
_entity.type
_entity.pdbx_description
1 polymer ?
#
loop_
_entity_poly.entity_id
_entity_poly.type
_entity_poly.pdbx_seq_one_letter_code
_entity_poly.pdbx_strand_id
1 'polypeptide(L)'
;MSVLYVYRCPGCGHRGETRRPDDTHDGEGMACPQCGAIVALEWDGGVTLDGLPPGFVGDPPGPHPADAAPAPTAAAFKALRVRGRRTQAQAAALLGVLPRQVQRWEAGEAPIPTTAWPLLRRAWGYRYPSDFVPAPGPMTRGCDALRDRPRDTIERGDVVELQPVDGPRLRATVCLDRVHDGLADEESYGAYVTEFVGAADVGDEYRGFFIPERVTFARSNVIHLEQRAPRR
;
A
#
# COMPACT_ATOMS: atom_id res chain seq x y z
N MET A 1 23.59 9.33 -7.03
CA MET A 1 22.15 8.99 -7.12
C MET A 1 21.39 10.30 -7.05
N SER A 2 20.21 10.41 -7.68
CA SER A 2 19.37 11.62 -7.57
C SER A 2 17.96 11.23 -7.13
N VAL A 3 17.39 12.04 -6.24
CA VAL A 3 16.14 11.81 -5.54
C VAL A 3 15.05 12.67 -6.16
N LEU A 4 13.85 12.10 -6.40
CA LEU A 4 12.71 12.79 -6.98
C LEU A 4 11.93 13.57 -5.91
N TYR A 5 11.59 14.82 -6.24
CA TYR A 5 10.76 15.72 -5.46
C TYR A 5 9.60 16.17 -6.32
N VAL A 6 8.43 16.29 -5.72
CA VAL A 6 7.22 16.86 -6.34
C VAL A 6 6.95 18.21 -5.72
N TYR A 7 6.18 19.04 -6.42
CA TYR A 7 5.68 20.30 -5.86
C TYR A 7 4.33 20.63 -6.45
N ARG A 8 3.53 21.35 -5.66
CA ARG A 8 2.30 22.00 -6.14
C ARG A 8 2.41 23.49 -5.94
N CYS A 9 2.31 24.24 -7.02
CA CYS A 9 2.37 25.69 -6.97
C CYS A 9 1.11 26.27 -6.32
N PRO A 10 1.22 27.07 -5.23
CA PRO A 10 0.06 27.73 -4.64
C PRO A 10 -0.47 28.88 -5.50
N GLY A 11 0.37 29.46 -6.37
CA GLY A 11 -0.02 30.58 -7.23
C GLY A 11 -0.87 30.17 -8.44
N CYS A 12 -0.48 29.10 -9.15
CA CYS A 12 -1.18 28.66 -10.37
C CYS A 12 -1.74 27.24 -10.32
N GLY A 13 -1.54 26.51 -9.21
CA GLY A 13 -2.00 25.13 -9.05
C GLY A 13 -1.19 24.09 -9.84
N HIS A 14 -0.18 24.51 -10.61
CA HIS A 14 0.66 23.62 -11.40
C HIS A 14 1.37 22.58 -10.51
N ARG A 15 1.34 21.32 -10.93
CA ARG A 15 2.07 20.23 -10.31
C ARG A 15 3.27 19.90 -11.19
N GLY A 16 4.44 19.75 -10.57
CA GLY A 16 5.65 19.38 -11.28
C GLY A 16 6.58 18.55 -10.41
N GLU A 17 7.65 18.07 -11.03
CA GLU A 17 8.67 17.23 -10.40
C GLU A 17 10.08 17.77 -10.68
N THR A 18 11.01 17.53 -9.77
CA THR A 18 12.43 17.84 -9.92
C THR A 18 13.30 16.78 -9.25
N ARG A 19 14.58 16.76 -9.58
CA ARG A 19 15.55 15.84 -8.95
C ARG A 19 16.62 16.61 -8.18
N ARG A 20 17.01 16.08 -7.03
CA ARG A 20 18.08 16.61 -6.17
C ARG A 20 19.13 15.54 -5.86
N PRO A 21 20.34 15.92 -5.42
CA PRO A 21 21.39 14.96 -5.09
C PRO A 21 21.01 13.96 -3.99
N ASP A 22 20.19 14.39 -3.03
CA ASP A 22 19.77 13.59 -1.87
C ASP A 22 18.38 14.04 -1.34
N ASP A 23 17.98 13.47 -0.21
CA ASP A 23 16.70 13.69 0.49
C ASP A 23 16.72 14.93 1.43
N THR A 24 17.79 15.73 1.46
CA THR A 24 17.93 16.89 2.36
C THR A 24 17.23 18.17 1.88
N HIS A 25 16.61 18.13 0.71
CA HIS A 25 16.03 19.28 0.02
C HIS A 25 14.51 19.41 0.23
N ASP A 26 13.94 18.65 1.16
CA ASP A 26 12.52 18.76 1.50
C ASP A 26 12.22 20.11 2.16
N GLY A 27 11.15 20.75 1.69
CA GLY A 27 10.81 22.12 2.05
C GLY A 27 11.67 23.21 1.38
N GLU A 28 12.65 22.84 0.55
CA GLU A 28 13.47 23.82 -0.18
C GLU A 28 12.58 24.62 -1.15
N GLY A 29 12.74 25.94 -1.15
CA GLY A 29 12.00 26.83 -2.05
C GLY A 29 12.59 26.80 -3.47
N MET A 30 11.75 26.52 -4.48
CA MET A 30 12.11 26.69 -5.88
C MET A 30 11.11 27.59 -6.61
N ALA A 31 11.52 28.25 -7.69
CA ALA A 31 10.58 29.01 -8.51
C ALA A 31 9.74 28.07 -9.40
N CYS A 32 8.42 28.27 -9.39
CA CYS A 32 7.51 27.57 -10.29
C CYS A 32 7.87 27.90 -11.75
N PRO A 33 8.13 26.90 -12.62
CA PRO A 33 8.45 27.13 -14.03
C PRO A 33 7.33 27.82 -14.81
N GLN A 34 6.08 27.71 -14.35
CA GLN A 34 4.91 28.24 -15.05
C GLN A 34 4.55 29.68 -14.66
N CYS A 35 4.70 30.06 -13.39
CA CYS A 35 4.28 31.40 -12.93
C CYS A 35 5.33 32.16 -12.10
N GLY A 36 6.48 31.54 -11.80
CA GLY A 36 7.55 32.16 -11.02
C GLY A 36 7.31 32.23 -9.52
N ALA A 37 6.14 31.84 -9.01
CA ALA A 37 5.88 31.80 -7.57
C ALA A 37 6.81 30.79 -6.87
N ILE A 38 7.26 31.10 -5.65
CA ILE A 38 8.07 30.18 -4.85
C ILE A 38 7.19 29.03 -4.37
N VAL A 39 7.64 27.80 -4.63
CA VAL A 39 7.00 26.55 -4.23
C VAL A 39 7.95 25.79 -3.30
N ALA A 40 7.40 25.14 -2.28
CA ALA A 40 8.17 24.22 -1.47
C ALA A 40 8.29 22.88 -2.22
N LEU A 41 9.50 22.34 -2.26
CA LEU A 41 9.73 20.98 -2.69
C LEU A 41 9.22 20.01 -1.64
N GLU A 42 8.47 19.01 -2.07
CA GLU A 42 8.03 17.92 -1.24
C GLU A 42 8.70 16.65 -1.74
N TRP A 43 9.41 15.96 -0.86
CA TRP A 43 10.05 14.71 -1.20
C TRP A 43 9.01 13.64 -1.51
N ASP A 44 9.04 13.05 -2.71
CA ASP A 44 8.02 12.09 -3.20
C ASP A 44 8.22 10.66 -2.65
N GLY A 45 8.91 10.52 -1.51
CA GLY A 45 9.24 9.22 -0.90
C GLY A 45 10.15 8.32 -1.77
N GLY A 46 10.78 8.88 -2.81
CA GLY A 46 11.68 8.16 -3.70
C GLY A 46 11.08 6.89 -4.33
N VAL A 47 9.81 6.90 -4.72
CA VAL A 47 9.22 5.79 -5.48
C VAL A 47 9.46 6.09 -6.95
N THR A 48 10.46 5.44 -7.57
CA THR A 48 10.57 5.44 -9.02
C THR A 48 9.34 4.71 -9.55
N LEU A 49 8.39 5.45 -10.15
CA LEU A 49 7.21 4.85 -10.80
C LEU A 49 7.60 4.13 -12.12
N ASP A 50 8.84 4.30 -12.58
CA ASP A 50 9.47 3.54 -13.66
C ASP A 50 9.68 2.07 -13.23
N GLY A 51 8.59 1.30 -13.22
CA GLY A 51 8.58 -0.09 -12.79
C GLY A 51 7.24 -0.57 -12.23
N LEU A 52 6.29 0.34 -12.00
CA LEU A 52 4.93 -0.08 -11.68
C LEU A 52 4.29 -0.74 -12.91
N PRO A 53 3.65 -1.90 -12.74
CA PRO A 53 2.84 -2.47 -13.81
C PRO A 53 1.72 -1.48 -14.20
N PRO A 54 1.32 -1.44 -15.48
CA PRO A 54 0.30 -0.51 -15.97
C PRO A 54 -0.99 -0.55 -15.13
N GLY A 55 -1.54 0.63 -14.81
CA GLY A 55 -2.80 0.79 -14.06
C GLY A 55 -2.78 1.81 -12.91
N PHE A 56 -1.76 2.68 -12.81
CA PHE A 56 -1.57 3.54 -11.63
C PHE A 56 -1.84 5.05 -11.85
N VAL A 57 -2.09 5.50 -13.09
CA VAL A 57 -2.39 6.92 -13.37
C VAL A 57 -3.55 7.03 -14.35
N GLY A 58 -4.79 7.10 -13.88
CA GLY A 58 -5.97 7.54 -14.64
C GLY A 58 -6.38 6.74 -15.88
N ASP A 59 -5.52 5.86 -16.39
CA ASP A 59 -5.83 4.95 -17.48
C ASP A 59 -6.68 3.79 -16.96
N PRO A 60 -7.68 3.33 -17.74
CA PRO A 60 -8.40 2.12 -17.41
C PRO A 60 -7.37 1.01 -17.18
N PRO A 61 -7.50 0.21 -16.10
CA PRO A 61 -6.51 -0.80 -15.77
C PRO A 61 -6.31 -1.68 -17.00
N GLY A 62 -5.11 -1.61 -17.58
CA GLY A 62 -4.71 -2.49 -18.67
C GLY A 62 -4.89 -3.94 -18.23
N PRO A 63 -5.02 -4.88 -19.18
CA PRO A 63 -5.25 -6.29 -18.85
C PRO A 63 -4.12 -6.77 -17.92
N HIS A 64 -4.47 -7.08 -16.68
CA HIS A 64 -3.54 -7.63 -15.71
C HIS A 64 -3.18 -9.03 -16.23
N PRO A 65 -1.96 -9.56 -15.99
CA PRO A 65 -1.67 -11.00 -16.21
C PRO A 65 -2.62 -11.94 -15.43
N ALA A 66 -3.53 -11.39 -14.63
CA ALA A 66 -4.63 -12.09 -13.99
C ALA A 66 -5.86 -12.30 -14.88
N ASP A 67 -6.00 -11.53 -15.95
CA ASP A 67 -7.13 -11.56 -16.87
C ASP A 67 -6.96 -12.67 -17.93
N ALA A 68 -5.76 -13.24 -18.06
CA ALA A 68 -5.44 -14.37 -18.94
C ALA A 68 -5.57 -15.76 -18.28
N ALA A 69 -6.10 -15.84 -17.05
CA ALA A 69 -6.17 -17.10 -16.31
C ALA A 69 -7.35 -17.99 -16.73
N PRO A 70 -7.21 -19.32 -16.55
CA PRO A 70 -8.30 -20.27 -16.80
C PRO A 70 -9.56 -19.92 -16.01
N ALA A 71 -10.71 -20.32 -16.54
CA ALA A 71 -12.04 -20.03 -15.99
C ALA A 71 -12.10 -20.30 -14.46
N PRO A 72 -12.80 -19.45 -13.69
CA PRO A 72 -12.90 -19.61 -12.25
C PRO A 72 -13.58 -20.93 -11.89
N THR A 73 -12.80 -21.90 -11.41
CA THR A 73 -13.33 -23.14 -10.84
C THR A 73 -13.58 -22.96 -9.35
N ALA A 74 -14.54 -23.72 -8.81
CA ALA A 74 -14.82 -23.76 -7.36
C ALA A 74 -13.56 -24.08 -6.54
N ALA A 75 -12.75 -25.03 -7.03
CA ALA A 75 -11.48 -25.40 -6.41
C ALA A 75 -10.46 -24.26 -6.45
N ALA A 76 -10.33 -23.55 -7.58
CA ALA A 76 -9.43 -22.41 -7.70
C ALA A 76 -9.88 -21.24 -6.80
N PHE A 77 -11.19 -20.98 -6.71
CA PHE A 77 -11.76 -19.99 -5.79
C PHE A 77 -11.47 -20.32 -4.33
N LYS A 78 -11.76 -21.56 -3.92
CA LYS A 78 -11.48 -22.01 -2.56
C LYS A 78 -9.98 -21.98 -2.26
N ALA A 79 -9.14 -22.45 -3.17
CA ALA A 79 -7.68 -22.44 -3.00
C ALA A 79 -7.14 -21.01 -2.89
N LEU A 80 -7.67 -20.08 -3.69
CA LEU A 80 -7.28 -18.67 -3.66
C LEU A 80 -7.74 -17.99 -2.36
N ARG A 81 -8.96 -18.30 -1.87
CA ARG A 81 -9.43 -17.84 -0.56
C ARG A 81 -8.60 -18.39 0.59
N VAL A 82 -8.31 -19.68 0.57
CA VAL A 82 -7.50 -20.35 1.61
C VAL A 82 -6.07 -19.81 1.61
N ARG A 83 -5.47 -19.60 0.43
CA ARG A 83 -4.16 -18.94 0.29
C ARG A 83 -4.19 -17.52 0.85
N GLY A 84 -5.23 -16.75 0.56
CA GLY A 84 -5.48 -15.43 1.13
C GLY A 84 -5.89 -15.45 2.61
N ARG A 85 -5.96 -16.63 3.25
CA ARG A 85 -6.39 -16.85 4.65
C ARG A 85 -7.72 -16.20 5.03
N ARG A 86 -8.66 -16.12 4.09
CA ARG A 86 -9.98 -15.51 4.36
C ARG A 86 -11.02 -16.56 4.69
N THR A 87 -11.94 -16.21 5.58
CA THR A 87 -13.19 -16.95 5.77
C THR A 87 -14.16 -16.70 4.62
N GLN A 88 -15.18 -17.54 4.46
CA GLN A 88 -16.23 -17.32 3.46
C GLN A 88 -16.95 -15.98 3.68
N ALA A 89 -17.15 -15.57 4.94
CA ALA A 89 -17.78 -14.30 5.28
C ALA A 89 -16.92 -13.10 4.90
N GLN A 90 -15.61 -13.14 5.15
CA GLN A 90 -14.69 -12.07 4.74
C GLN A 90 -14.56 -11.96 3.22
N ALA A 91 -14.49 -13.08 2.52
CA ALA A 91 -14.49 -13.09 1.05
C ALA A 91 -15.78 -12.49 0.48
N ALA A 92 -16.92 -12.78 1.11
CA ALA A 92 -18.21 -12.22 0.72
C ALA A 92 -18.27 -10.71 0.92
N ALA A 93 -17.80 -10.21 2.07
CA ALA A 93 -17.72 -8.77 2.34
C ALA A 93 -16.85 -8.02 1.32
N LEU A 94 -15.67 -8.55 0.99
CA LEU A 94 -14.78 -7.96 -0.02
C LEU A 94 -15.39 -7.89 -1.42
N LEU A 95 -16.19 -8.90 -1.76
CA LEU A 95 -16.83 -9.00 -3.05
C LEU A 95 -18.19 -8.30 -3.12
N GLY A 96 -18.67 -7.74 -2.00
CA GLY A 96 -20.01 -7.15 -1.92
C GLY A 96 -21.14 -8.17 -2.12
N VAL A 97 -20.93 -9.43 -1.71
CA VAL A 97 -21.90 -10.52 -1.85
C VAL A 97 -22.26 -11.14 -0.50
N LEU A 98 -23.28 -12.00 -0.47
CA LEU A 98 -23.67 -12.72 0.74
C LEU A 98 -22.76 -13.93 1.00
N PRO A 99 -22.46 -14.28 2.27
CA PRO A 99 -21.64 -15.46 2.62
C PRO A 99 -22.16 -16.77 2.01
N ARG A 100 -23.49 -16.92 1.93
CA ARG A 100 -24.15 -18.07 1.29
C ARG A 100 -23.82 -18.19 -0.20
N GLN A 101 -23.57 -17.07 -0.87
CA GLN A 101 -23.22 -17.07 -2.29
C GLN A 101 -21.80 -17.62 -2.50
N VAL A 102 -20.86 -17.23 -1.64
CA VAL A 102 -19.50 -17.77 -1.61
C VAL A 102 -19.51 -19.27 -1.30
N GLN A 103 -20.32 -19.72 -0.35
CA GLN A 103 -20.47 -21.15 -0.04
C GLN A 103 -20.92 -21.96 -1.26
N ARG A 104 -21.95 -21.48 -1.99
CA ARG A 104 -22.46 -22.15 -3.20
C ARG A 104 -21.43 -22.18 -4.32
N TRP A 105 -20.64 -21.12 -4.48
CA TRP A 105 -19.54 -21.09 -5.45
C TRP A 105 -18.46 -22.11 -5.14
N GLU A 106 -18.06 -22.24 -3.87
CA GLU A 106 -17.04 -23.21 -3.45
C GLU A 106 -17.52 -24.66 -3.49
N ALA A 107 -18.83 -24.87 -3.34
CA ALA A 107 -19.46 -26.18 -3.51
C ALA A 107 -19.68 -26.56 -4.99
N GLY A 108 -19.49 -25.62 -5.93
CA GLY A 108 -19.79 -25.82 -7.35
C GLY A 108 -21.30 -25.82 -7.67
N GLU A 109 -22.15 -25.44 -6.72
CA GLU A 109 -23.61 -25.37 -6.85
C GLU A 109 -24.09 -24.10 -7.57
N ALA A 110 -23.20 -23.14 -7.79
CA ALA A 110 -23.45 -21.94 -8.56
C ALA A 110 -22.20 -21.53 -9.34
N PRO A 111 -22.34 -21.05 -10.58
CA PRO A 111 -21.22 -20.52 -11.33
C PRO A 111 -20.67 -19.27 -10.64
N ILE A 112 -19.34 -19.16 -10.61
CA ILE A 112 -18.65 -17.95 -10.13
C ILE A 112 -18.81 -16.87 -11.21
N PRO A 113 -19.34 -15.67 -10.87
CA PRO A 113 -19.43 -14.58 -11.82
C PRO A 113 -18.05 -14.21 -12.36
N THR A 114 -17.98 -13.96 -13.67
CA THR A 114 -16.75 -13.56 -14.36
C THR A 114 -16.17 -12.25 -13.83
N THR A 115 -16.99 -11.42 -13.17
CA THR A 115 -16.58 -10.18 -12.49
C THR A 115 -16.05 -10.41 -11.07
N ALA A 116 -16.54 -11.44 -10.37
CA ALA A 116 -16.11 -11.76 -9.01
C ALA A 116 -14.68 -12.32 -9.00
N TRP A 117 -14.28 -13.03 -10.05
CA TRP A 117 -12.96 -13.66 -10.13
C TRP A 117 -11.77 -12.68 -10.26
N PRO A 118 -11.80 -11.68 -11.17
CA PRO A 118 -10.79 -10.62 -11.20
C PRO A 118 -10.82 -9.76 -9.94
N LEU A 119 -12.00 -9.46 -9.39
CA LEU A 119 -12.13 -8.68 -8.15
C LEU A 119 -11.54 -9.41 -6.95
N LEU A 120 -11.77 -10.71 -6.82
CA LEU A 120 -11.08 -11.55 -5.85
C LEU A 120 -9.57 -11.47 -5.99
N ARG A 121 -9.06 -11.67 -7.21
CA ARG A 121 -7.63 -11.69 -7.48
C ARG A 121 -6.98 -10.35 -7.20
N ARG A 122 -7.68 -9.25 -7.51
CA ARG A 122 -7.28 -7.89 -7.15
C ARG A 122 -7.36 -7.69 -5.65
N ALA A 123 -8.44 -8.06 -4.97
CA ALA A 123 -8.59 -7.92 -3.52
C ALA A 123 -7.61 -8.81 -2.72
N TRP A 124 -7.14 -9.93 -3.26
CA TRP A 124 -6.23 -10.85 -2.56
C TRP A 124 -4.75 -10.54 -2.71
N GLY A 125 -4.36 -9.63 -3.61
CA GLY A 125 -3.04 -9.00 -3.58
C GLY A 125 -2.93 -7.83 -2.59
N TYR A 126 -4.00 -7.56 -1.85
CA TYR A 126 -4.16 -6.40 -0.97
C TYR A 126 -4.57 -6.90 0.41
N ARG A 127 -3.68 -6.75 1.39
CA ARG A 127 -4.06 -6.91 2.80
C ARG A 127 -4.89 -5.71 3.22
N TYR A 128 -5.86 -5.91 4.09
CA TYR A 128 -6.73 -4.85 4.61
C TYR A 128 -6.44 -4.60 6.09
N PRO A 129 -6.90 -3.48 6.67
CA PRO A 129 -6.72 -3.19 8.09
C PRO A 129 -7.16 -4.34 9.01
N SER A 130 -8.20 -5.09 8.63
CA SER A 130 -8.70 -6.26 9.37
C SER A 130 -7.74 -7.45 9.44
N ASP A 131 -6.72 -7.50 8.56
CA ASP A 131 -5.70 -8.54 8.56
C ASP A 131 -4.58 -8.26 9.58
N PHE A 132 -4.60 -7.09 10.22
CA PHE A 132 -3.61 -6.66 11.20
C PHE A 132 -4.23 -6.51 12.58
N VAL A 133 -3.46 -6.88 13.61
CA VAL A 133 -3.85 -6.69 15.00
C VAL A 133 -3.86 -5.19 15.33
N PRO A 134 -4.84 -4.69 16.09
CA PRO A 134 -4.74 -3.36 16.69
C PRO A 134 -3.50 -3.27 17.59
N ALA A 135 -2.73 -2.20 17.47
CA ALA A 135 -1.57 -2.00 18.34
C ALA A 135 -2.03 -1.87 19.81
N PRO A 136 -1.42 -2.59 20.76
CA PRO A 136 -1.90 -2.67 22.15
C PRO A 136 -1.68 -1.39 22.99
N GLY A 137 -1.03 -0.37 22.44
CA GLY A 137 -0.72 0.87 23.13
C GLY A 137 -0.65 2.06 22.17
N PRO A 138 -0.34 3.26 22.67
CA PRO A 138 -0.13 4.40 21.79
C PRO A 138 1.00 4.07 20.80
N MET A 139 0.76 4.32 19.51
CA MET A 139 1.75 4.14 18.46
C MET A 139 3.05 4.85 18.84
N THR A 140 4.13 4.09 18.91
CA THR A 140 5.46 4.65 19.18
C THR A 140 5.99 5.35 17.93
N ARG A 141 6.78 6.41 18.11
CA ARG A 141 7.30 7.22 17.01
C ARG A 141 8.82 7.37 17.10
N GLY A 142 9.49 7.23 15.96
CA GLY A 142 10.88 7.60 15.75
C GLY A 142 10.97 8.71 14.70
N CYS A 143 11.77 9.74 14.97
CA CYS A 143 12.12 10.78 14.01
C CYS A 143 13.61 11.06 14.10
N ASP A 144 14.30 11.25 12.98
CA ASP A 144 15.68 11.71 13.01
C ASP A 144 15.69 13.20 13.38
N ALA A 145 16.07 13.52 14.61
CA ALA A 145 16.06 14.90 15.10
C ALA A 145 17.03 15.85 14.37
N LEU A 146 17.96 15.32 13.58
CA LEU A 146 18.90 16.10 12.77
C LEU A 146 18.35 16.37 11.36
N ARG A 147 17.48 15.49 10.83
CA ARG A 147 16.97 15.56 9.46
C ARG A 147 15.52 16.02 9.39
N ASP A 148 14.71 15.62 10.35
CA ASP A 148 13.26 15.69 10.28
C ASP A 148 12.66 16.56 11.38
N ARG A 149 11.52 17.18 11.04
CA ARG A 149 10.64 17.81 12.03
C ARG A 149 9.60 16.80 12.50
N PRO A 150 9.41 16.62 13.83
CA PRO A 150 8.39 15.75 14.36
C PRO A 150 7.01 16.11 13.83
N ARG A 151 6.26 15.10 13.36
CA ARG A 151 4.91 15.23 12.80
C ARG A 151 3.99 14.15 13.34
N ASP A 152 2.71 14.46 13.44
CA ASP A 152 1.67 13.57 13.97
C ASP A 152 0.86 12.85 12.87
N THR A 153 1.10 13.20 11.61
CA THR A 153 0.60 12.52 10.41
C THR A 153 1.43 11.27 10.08
N ILE A 154 0.86 10.42 9.22
CA ILE A 154 1.54 9.32 8.53
C ILE A 154 1.52 9.72 7.07
N GLU A 155 2.69 9.78 6.43
CA GLU A 155 2.84 10.29 5.07
C GLU A 155 3.65 9.31 4.22
N ARG A 156 3.57 9.49 2.90
CA ARG A 156 4.38 8.73 1.94
C ARG A 156 5.87 8.80 2.30
N GLY A 157 6.55 7.66 2.23
CA GLY A 157 7.94 7.50 2.62
C GLY A 157 8.17 7.15 4.10
N ASP A 158 7.14 7.26 4.96
CA ASP A 158 7.24 6.76 6.33
C ASP A 158 7.37 5.24 6.36
N VAL A 159 7.99 4.73 7.43
CA VAL A 159 8.12 3.31 7.68
C VAL A 159 7.28 2.91 8.88
N VAL A 160 6.43 1.89 8.69
CA VAL A 160 5.53 1.39 9.72
C VAL A 160 5.87 -0.05 10.09
N GLU A 161 5.75 -0.36 11.37
CA GLU A 161 5.70 -1.74 11.87
C GLU A 161 4.26 -2.18 12.08
N LEU A 162 3.90 -3.31 11.47
CA LEU A 162 2.57 -3.90 11.51
C LEU A 162 2.67 -5.34 12.04
N GLN A 163 1.72 -5.75 12.86
CA GLN A 163 1.56 -7.14 13.28
C GLN A 163 0.34 -7.74 12.57
N PRO A 164 0.53 -8.66 11.60
CA PRO A 164 -0.56 -9.46 11.08
C PRO A 164 -1.23 -10.28 12.19
N VAL A 165 -2.53 -10.54 12.06
CA VAL A 165 -3.29 -11.44 12.96
C VAL A 165 -2.63 -12.83 13.04
N ASP A 166 -2.09 -13.28 11.91
CA ASP A 166 -1.34 -14.52 11.80
C ASP A 166 -0.16 -14.31 10.84
N GLY A 167 1.04 -14.12 11.40
CA GLY A 167 2.24 -13.86 10.61
C GLY A 167 3.39 -13.23 11.39
N PRO A 168 4.55 -13.07 10.73
CA PRO A 168 5.67 -12.33 11.28
C PRO A 168 5.32 -10.85 11.40
N ARG A 169 6.01 -10.13 12.29
CA ARG A 169 5.94 -8.67 12.29
C ARG A 169 6.55 -8.15 10.99
N LEU A 170 5.86 -7.21 10.36
CA LEU A 170 6.23 -6.65 9.07
C LEU A 170 6.73 -5.23 9.23
N ARG A 171 7.76 -4.87 8.48
CA ARG A 171 8.12 -3.48 8.20
C ARG A 171 7.65 -3.12 6.80
N ALA A 172 6.98 -1.99 6.67
CA ALA A 172 6.43 -1.55 5.40
C ALA A 172 6.68 -0.06 5.16
N THR A 173 6.98 0.32 3.91
CA THR A 173 7.14 1.73 3.52
C THR A 173 5.84 2.25 2.93
N VAL A 174 5.33 3.33 3.50
CA VAL A 174 4.10 4.00 3.06
C VAL A 174 4.28 4.54 1.65
N CYS A 175 3.41 4.11 0.74
CA CYS A 175 3.42 4.51 -0.67
C CYS A 175 2.17 5.28 -1.07
N LEU A 176 1.08 5.12 -0.32
CA LEU A 176 -0.15 5.89 -0.47
C LEU A 176 -0.57 6.43 0.89
N ASP A 177 -0.78 7.74 0.98
CA ASP A 177 -1.22 8.40 2.20
C ASP A 177 -2.56 9.13 2.05
N ARG A 178 -3.16 9.44 3.20
CA ARG A 178 -4.49 10.07 3.27
C ARG A 178 -4.53 11.46 2.64
N VAL A 179 -3.43 12.22 2.74
CA VAL A 179 -3.39 13.63 2.35
C VAL A 179 -3.30 13.75 0.83
N HIS A 180 -2.58 12.83 0.18
CA HIS A 180 -2.23 12.94 -1.22
C HIS A 180 -3.06 12.04 -2.14
N ASP A 181 -3.50 10.87 -1.67
CA ASP A 181 -3.96 9.79 -2.58
C ASP A 181 -5.46 9.45 -2.53
N GLY A 182 -6.23 10.06 -1.63
CA GLY A 182 -7.70 9.95 -1.64
C GLY A 182 -8.23 8.50 -1.63
N LEU A 183 -7.70 7.67 -0.72
CA LEU A 183 -8.10 6.26 -0.56
C LEU A 183 -9.60 6.09 -0.27
N ALA A 184 -10.17 4.96 -0.68
CA ALA A 184 -11.61 4.69 -0.73
C ALA A 184 -12.33 4.69 0.64
N ASP A 185 -11.59 4.61 1.73
CA ASP A 185 -12.01 4.67 3.11
C ASP A 185 -11.15 5.68 3.88
N GLU A 186 -11.79 6.64 4.59
CA GLU A 186 -11.14 7.81 5.20
C GLU A 186 -10.10 7.49 6.30
N GLU A 187 -9.91 6.22 6.64
CA GLU A 187 -9.04 5.74 7.72
C GLU A 187 -7.89 4.83 7.29
N SER A 188 -7.76 4.51 5.99
CA SER A 188 -6.75 3.56 5.52
C SER A 188 -5.55 4.23 4.86
N TYR A 189 -4.41 3.55 4.96
CA TYR A 189 -3.11 3.88 4.36
C TYR A 189 -2.60 2.72 3.51
N GLY A 190 -1.77 2.98 2.52
CA GLY A 190 -1.14 1.95 1.68
C GLY A 190 0.38 1.91 1.88
N ALA A 191 0.93 0.71 2.02
CA ALA A 191 2.38 0.48 2.11
C ALA A 191 2.83 -0.75 1.34
N TYR A 192 4.13 -0.81 1.05
CA TYR A 192 4.80 -2.02 0.56
C TYR A 192 5.59 -2.67 1.68
N VAL A 193 5.43 -3.98 1.88
CA VAL A 193 6.26 -4.75 2.80
C VAL A 193 7.69 -4.73 2.27
N THR A 194 8.62 -4.30 3.12
CA THR A 194 10.04 -4.20 2.81
C THR A 194 10.90 -5.15 3.62
N GLU A 195 10.42 -5.60 4.78
CA GLU A 195 11.19 -6.47 5.68
C GLU A 195 10.28 -7.34 6.57
N PHE A 196 10.75 -8.55 6.88
CA PHE A 196 10.20 -9.39 7.95
C PHE A 196 11.00 -9.16 9.24
N VAL A 197 10.44 -8.42 10.19
CA VAL A 197 11.12 -8.04 11.44
C VAL A 197 11.46 -9.29 12.25
N GLY A 198 12.74 -9.47 12.56
CA GLY A 198 13.25 -10.62 13.30
C GLY A 198 13.40 -11.91 12.47
N ALA A 199 13.26 -11.82 11.15
CA ALA A 199 13.41 -12.94 10.23
C ALA A 199 14.12 -12.50 8.94
N ALA A 200 15.36 -12.02 9.04
CA ALA A 200 16.13 -11.52 7.88
C ALA A 200 16.54 -12.64 6.89
N ASP A 201 16.64 -13.90 7.34
CA ASP A 201 17.21 -15.00 6.57
C ASP A 201 16.18 -15.79 5.71
N VAL A 202 14.93 -15.35 5.68
CA VAL A 202 13.80 -16.10 5.09
C VAL A 202 13.56 -15.82 3.61
N GLY A 203 14.37 -14.94 3.00
CA GLY A 203 14.22 -14.52 1.61
C GLY A 203 12.95 -13.67 1.37
N ASP A 204 12.49 -13.65 0.13
CA ASP A 204 11.40 -12.76 -0.31
C ASP A 204 9.99 -13.30 0.00
N GLU A 205 9.86 -14.50 0.59
CA GLU A 205 8.57 -15.04 1.03
C GLU A 205 8.68 -15.65 2.43
N TYR A 206 7.86 -15.18 3.36
CA TYR A 206 7.79 -15.74 4.71
C TYR A 206 6.38 -15.89 5.23
N ARG A 207 6.02 -17.14 5.56
CA ARG A 207 4.70 -17.51 6.10
C ARG A 207 3.55 -16.88 5.31
N GLY A 208 3.63 -16.91 3.97
CA GLY A 208 2.58 -16.43 3.07
C GLY A 208 2.50 -14.91 2.88
N PHE A 209 3.48 -14.17 3.39
CA PHE A 209 3.77 -12.80 2.97
C PHE A 209 4.94 -12.80 2.01
N PHE A 210 4.99 -11.84 1.09
CA PHE A 210 6.13 -11.68 0.18
C PHE A 210 6.65 -10.24 0.12
N ILE A 211 7.86 -10.06 -0.37
CA ILE A 211 8.49 -8.76 -0.59
C ILE A 211 8.66 -8.56 -2.10
N PRO A 212 8.19 -7.44 -2.69
CA PRO A 212 7.30 -6.42 -2.12
C PRO A 212 5.81 -6.79 -2.27
N GLU A 213 5.11 -7.10 -1.16
CA GLU A 213 3.65 -7.21 -1.12
C GLU A 213 3.00 -5.86 -0.77
N ARG A 214 1.88 -5.53 -1.41
CA ARG A 214 1.10 -4.33 -1.10
C ARG A 214 0.10 -4.61 0.03
N VAL A 215 0.12 -3.75 1.04
CA VAL A 215 -0.76 -3.85 2.20
C VAL A 215 -1.49 -2.54 2.45
N THR A 216 -2.73 -2.65 2.92
CA THR A 216 -3.55 -1.55 3.41
C THR A 216 -3.75 -1.73 4.91
N PHE A 217 -3.59 -0.68 5.68
CA PHE A 217 -3.67 -0.70 7.14
C PHE A 217 -4.31 0.58 7.67
N ALA A 218 -4.90 0.52 8.87
CA ALA A 218 -5.42 1.69 9.56
C ALA A 218 -4.38 2.22 10.56
N ARG A 219 -4.52 3.49 10.98
CA ARG A 219 -3.65 4.09 12.00
C ARG A 219 -3.59 3.27 13.29
N SER A 220 -4.70 2.64 13.68
CA SER A 220 -4.78 1.79 14.87
C SER A 220 -3.98 0.49 14.77
N ASN A 221 -3.54 0.08 13.58
CA ASN A 221 -2.73 -1.12 13.39
C ASN A 221 -1.22 -0.88 13.59
N VAL A 222 -0.79 0.39 13.63
CA VAL A 222 0.62 0.74 13.61
C VAL A 222 1.23 0.66 15.01
N ILE A 223 2.26 -0.18 15.16
CA ILE A 223 2.98 -0.37 16.43
C ILE A 223 4.05 0.70 16.60
N HIS A 224 4.82 0.89 15.53
CA HIS A 224 5.90 1.86 15.44
C HIS A 224 5.83 2.58 14.09
N LEU A 225 6.03 3.89 14.12
CA LEU A 225 6.16 4.73 12.94
C LEU A 225 7.52 5.42 12.98
N GLU A 226 8.33 5.19 11.97
CA GLU A 226 9.58 5.90 11.74
C GLU A 226 9.41 6.87 10.58
N GLN A 227 9.72 8.14 10.84
CA GLN A 227 9.62 9.19 9.84
C GLN A 227 10.79 9.08 8.87
N ARG A 228 10.47 8.94 7.58
CA ARG A 228 11.45 9.02 6.47
C ARG A 228 12.71 8.18 6.70
N ALA A 229 12.55 6.94 7.16
CA ALA A 229 13.67 6.07 7.41
C ALA A 229 14.48 5.83 6.12
N PRO A 230 15.83 5.91 6.16
CA PRO A 230 16.65 5.64 4.99
C PRO A 230 16.45 4.18 4.55
N ARG A 231 16.19 3.96 3.26
CA ARG A 231 16.16 2.60 2.69
C ARG A 231 17.56 1.98 2.85
N ARG A 232 17.62 0.80 3.47
CA ARG A 232 18.81 -0.05 3.44
C ARG A 232 18.99 -0.69 2.07
#